data_AF-A0A3P1BK48-F1
#
_entry.id   AF-A0A3P1BK48-F1
#
_cell.length_a   1.000
_cell.length_b   1.000
_cell.length_c   1.000
_cell.angle_alpha   90.00
_cell.angle_beta   90.00
_cell.angle_gamma   90.00
#
_symmetry.space_group_name_H-M   'P 1'
#
loop_
_entity.id
_entity.type
_entity.pdbx_description
1 polymer ?
#
loop_
_entity_poly.entity_id
_entity_poly.type
_entity_poly.pdbx_seq_one_letter_code
_entity_poly.pdbx_strand_id
1 'polypeptide(L)'
;MSVVLKPTVSNIINLWFGADTPIRQYKIKLNPDLWGACQQINQDFYPPSKNRTIEQYRKSDKVAFAKAVLEELERNKQANANTTLWLN
;
A
#
# COMPACT_ATOMS: atom_id res chain seq x y z
N MET A 1 -10.84 6.27 -18.58
CA MET A 1 -11.03 6.24 -17.11
C MET A 1 -9.66 6.16 -16.45
N SER A 2 -9.05 7.30 -16.14
CA SER A 2 -7.85 7.31 -15.29
C SER A 2 -8.32 7.18 -13.84
N VAL A 3 -7.96 6.10 -13.16
CA VAL A 3 -8.22 6.00 -11.71
C VAL A 3 -6.88 5.86 -11.02
N VAL A 4 -6.19 7.00 -10.92
CA VAL A 4 -5.22 7.19 -9.85
C VAL A 4 -5.99 7.05 -8.55
N LEU A 5 -5.70 5.98 -7.81
CA LEU A 5 -6.37 5.63 -6.56
C LEU A 5 -5.91 6.60 -5.48
N LYS A 6 -6.88 7.22 -4.80
CA LYS A 6 -6.57 7.84 -3.51
C LYS A 6 -6.13 6.73 -2.54
N PRO A 7 -4.98 6.88 -1.86
CA PRO A 7 -4.51 5.88 -0.90
C PRO A 7 -5.41 5.96 0.33
N THR A 8 -6.44 5.11 0.36
CA THR A 8 -7.33 4.92 1.50
C THR A 8 -7.20 3.48 1.97
N VAL A 9 -7.57 3.21 3.22
CA VAL A 9 -7.54 1.85 3.79
C VAL A 9 -8.28 0.85 2.89
N SER A 10 -9.47 1.20 2.42
CA SER A 10 -10.27 0.33 1.55
C SER A 10 -9.59 0.09 0.19
N ASN A 11 -9.06 1.15 -0.44
CA ASN A 11 -8.38 1.01 -1.73
C ASN A 11 -7.12 0.15 -1.63
N ILE A 12 -6.33 0.32 -0.57
CA ILE A 12 -5.14 -0.49 -0.33
C ILE A 12 -5.52 -1.94 -0.10
N ILE A 13 -6.52 -2.21 0.73
CA ILE A 13 -6.99 -3.57 0.99
C ILE A 13 -7.44 -4.24 -0.31
N ASN A 14 -8.25 -3.54 -1.12
CA ASN A 14 -8.76 -4.08 -2.37
C ASN A 14 -7.67 -4.25 -3.44
N LEU A 15 -6.65 -3.38 -3.45
CA LEU A 15 -5.53 -3.48 -4.38
C LEU A 15 -4.61 -4.66 -4.03
N TRP A 16 -4.27 -4.82 -2.75
CA TRP A 16 -3.30 -5.82 -2.30
C TRP A 16 -3.91 -7.21 -2.08
N PHE A 17 -5.05 -7.28 -1.38
CA PHE A 17 -5.71 -8.54 -1.03
C PHE A 17 -6.86 -8.94 -1.96
N GLY A 18 -7.15 -8.14 -3.00
CA GLY A 18 -8.17 -8.45 -4.00
C GLY A 18 -7.77 -9.63 -4.88
N ALA A 19 -8.71 -10.22 -5.61
CA ALA A 19 -8.42 -11.31 -6.56
C ALA A 19 -7.58 -10.85 -7.76
N ASP A 20 -6.81 -11.78 -8.34
CA ASP A 20 -6.02 -11.49 -9.53
C ASP A 20 -6.90 -11.37 -10.77
N THR A 21 -7.22 -10.13 -11.13
CA THR A 21 -8.10 -9.80 -12.24
C THR A 21 -7.41 -8.79 -13.16
N PRO A 22 -7.76 -8.76 -14.46
CA PRO A 22 -7.24 -7.74 -15.38
C PRO A 22 -7.47 -6.31 -14.89
N ILE A 23 -8.59 -6.07 -14.21
CA ILE A 23 -8.91 -4.77 -13.60
C ILE A 23 -7.95 -4.43 -12.46
N ARG A 24 -7.56 -5.39 -11.62
CA ARG A 24 -6.55 -5.19 -10.57
C ARG A 24 -5.18 -4.90 -11.19
N GLN A 25 -4.78 -5.67 -12.18
CA GLN A 25 -3.51 -5.46 -12.90
C GLN A 25 -3.44 -4.07 -13.56
N TYR A 26 -4.54 -3.61 -14.14
CA TYR A 26 -4.66 -2.25 -14.66
C TYR A 26 -4.49 -1.19 -13.56
N LYS A 27 -5.14 -1.37 -12.41
CA LYS A 27 -4.97 -0.46 -11.25
C LYS A 27 -3.53 -0.44 -10.72
N ILE A 28 -2.85 -1.58 -10.68
CA ILE A 28 -1.44 -1.67 -10.28
C ILE A 28 -0.57 -0.83 -11.24
N LYS A 29 -0.75 -1.00 -12.56
CA LYS A 29 0.00 -0.23 -13.57
C LYS A 29 -0.18 1.28 -13.45
N LEU A 30 -1.38 1.74 -13.07
CA LEU A 30 -1.67 3.16 -12.91
C LEU A 30 -1.22 3.75 -11.56
N ASN A 31 -0.85 2.91 -10.59
CA ASN A 31 -0.55 3.34 -9.23
C ASN A 31 0.77 2.70 -8.74
N PRO A 32 1.90 2.94 -9.44
CA PRO A 32 3.18 2.28 -9.13
C PRO A 32 3.68 2.63 -7.72
N ASP A 33 3.55 3.88 -7.26
CA ASP A 33 4.00 4.29 -5.93
C ASP A 33 3.22 3.58 -4.82
N LEU A 34 1.90 3.48 -4.99
CA LEU A 34 1.02 2.78 -4.06
C LEU A 34 1.36 1.29 -4.01
N TRP A 35 1.59 0.68 -5.17
CA TRP A 35 1.98 -0.71 -5.27
C TRP A 35 3.36 -0.97 -4.63
N GLY A 36 4.34 -0.12 -4.91
CA GLY A 36 5.68 -0.19 -4.33
C GLY A 36 5.65 -0.10 -2.80
N ALA A 37 4.87 0.82 -2.24
CA ALA A 37 4.70 0.91 -0.79
C ALA A 37 4.08 -0.36 -0.19
N CYS A 38 3.09 -0.96 -0.85
CA CYS A 38 2.54 -2.25 -0.42
C CYS A 38 3.61 -3.36 -0.45
N GLN A 39 4.42 -3.43 -1.51
CA GLN A 39 5.49 -4.42 -1.62
C GLN A 39 6.53 -4.26 -0.52
N GLN A 40 6.95 -3.02 -0.23
CA GLN A 40 7.90 -2.71 0.83
C GLN A 40 7.36 -3.11 2.21
N ILE A 41 6.15 -2.67 2.56
CA ILE A 41 5.54 -3.04 3.84
C ILE A 41 5.41 -4.56 3.98
N ASN A 42 5.03 -5.27 2.91
CA ASN A 42 4.85 -6.72 2.98
C ASN A 42 6.12 -7.50 3.35
N GLN A 43 7.31 -6.97 3.12
CA GLN A 43 8.56 -7.65 3.47
C GLN A 43 8.72 -7.77 5.00
N ASP A 44 8.33 -6.73 5.73
CA ASP A 44 8.61 -6.60 7.16
C ASP A 44 7.33 -6.58 8.03
N PHE A 45 6.15 -6.68 7.40
CA PHE A 45 4.88 -6.55 8.09
C PHE A 45 4.62 -7.71 9.05
N TYR A 46 4.42 -7.37 10.32
CA TYR A 46 4.01 -8.31 11.36
C TYR A 46 2.51 -8.16 11.67
N PRO A 47 1.65 -9.12 11.25
CA PRO A 47 0.22 -9.01 11.46
C PRO A 47 -0.15 -9.20 12.94
N PRO A 48 -1.13 -8.44 13.46
CA PRO A 48 -1.61 -8.57 14.85
C PRO A 48 -2.06 -9.98 15.22
N SER A 49 -2.65 -10.72 14.27
CA SER A 49 -3.09 -12.10 14.49
C SER A 49 -1.95 -13.13 14.56
N LYS A 50 -0.71 -12.73 14.23
CA LYS A 50 0.46 -13.61 14.07
C LYS A 50 0.35 -14.64 12.94
N ASN A 51 -0.64 -14.52 12.06
CA ASN A 51 -0.75 -15.37 10.88
C ASN A 51 0.38 -15.07 9.90
N ARG A 52 1.08 -16.09 9.40
CA ARG A 52 2.26 -15.86 8.54
C ARG A 52 1.91 -15.73 7.05
N THR A 53 0.76 -16.23 6.63
CA THR A 53 0.36 -16.22 5.22
C THR A 53 -0.76 -15.23 4.98
N ILE A 54 -0.69 -14.52 3.84
CA ILE A 54 -1.65 -13.48 3.45
C ILE A 54 -3.07 -14.04 3.34
N GLU A 55 -3.21 -15.29 2.94
CA GLU A 55 -4.50 -16.00 2.80
C GLU A 55 -5.20 -16.16 4.14
N GLN A 56 -4.43 -16.20 5.24
CA GLN A 56 -4.95 -16.33 6.61
C GLN A 56 -5.22 -14.97 7.27
N TYR A 57 -4.91 -13.85 6.61
CA TYR A 57 -5.07 -12.53 7.22
C TYR A 57 -6.53 -12.24 7.53
N ARG A 58 -6.80 -11.93 8.80
CA ARG A 58 -8.10 -11.47 9.28
C ARG A 58 -8.33 -10.02 8.85
N LYS A 59 -9.56 -9.55 9.01
CA LYS A 59 -9.93 -8.14 8.76
C LYS A 59 -9.00 -7.17 9.50
N SER A 60 -8.66 -7.47 10.77
CA SER A 60 -7.73 -6.66 11.57
C SER A 60 -6.35 -6.55 10.94
N ASP A 61 -5.82 -7.65 10.38
CA ASP A 61 -4.49 -7.70 9.78
C ASP A 61 -4.46 -6.89 8.48
N LYS A 62 -5.50 -7.04 7.65
CA LYS A 62 -5.64 -6.27 6.40
C LYS A 62 -5.73 -4.76 6.68
N VAL A 63 -6.44 -4.36 7.74
CA VAL A 63 -6.53 -2.95 8.16
C VAL A 63 -5.20 -2.45 8.70
N ALA A 64 -4.50 -3.24 9.54
CA ALA A 64 -3.19 -2.87 10.06
C ALA A 64 -2.15 -2.72 8.93
N PHE A 65 -2.15 -3.64 7.97
CA PHE A 65 -1.31 -3.57 6.78
C PHE A 65 -1.58 -2.28 6.00
N ALA A 66 -2.85 -1.99 5.73
CA ALA A 66 -3.21 -0.78 4.98
C ALA A 66 -2.83 0.51 5.69
N LYS A 67 -2.90 0.56 7.03
CA LYS A 67 -2.41 1.70 7.82
C LYS A 67 -0.89 1.86 7.70
N ALA A 68 -0.13 0.77 7.82
CA ALA A 68 1.32 0.80 7.66
C ALA A 68 1.74 1.31 6.26
N VAL A 69 1.01 0.92 5.20
CA VAL A 69 1.22 1.46 3.84
C VAL A 69 0.93 2.96 3.75
N LEU A 70 -0.12 3.45 4.40
CA LEU A 70 -0.41 4.89 4.42
C LEU A 70 0.70 5.69 5.10
N GLU A 71 1.21 5.19 6.22
CA GLU A 71 2.33 5.81 6.93
C GLU A 71 3.59 5.85 6.07
N GLU A 72 3.89 4.78 5.33
CA GLU A 72 5.02 4.75 4.40
C GLU A 72 4.89 5.77 3.26
N LEU A 73 3.71 5.86 2.64
CA LEU A 73 3.46 6.85 1.60
C LEU A 73 3.61 8.28 2.12
N GLU A 74 3.19 8.53 3.35
CA GLU A 74 3.33 9.83 3.99
C GLU A 74 4.80 10.15 4.32
N ARG A 75 5.57 9.18 4.82
CA ARG A 75 7.03 9.30 4.99
C ARG A 75 7.73 9.63 3.68
N ASN A 76 7.38 8.95 2.59
CA ASN A 76 8.00 9.15 1.28
C ASN A 76 7.69 10.55 0.70
N LYS A 77 6.47 11.07 0.92
CA LYS A 77 6.15 12.45 0.56
C LYS A 77 6.99 13.46 1.34
N GLN A 78 7.15 13.25 2.64
CA GLN A 78 7.93 14.14 3.49
C GLN A 78 9.42 14.10 3.13
N ALA A 79 9.98 12.92 2.85
CA ALA A 79 11.36 12.77 2.38
C ALA A 79 11.60 13.56 1.08
N ASN A 80 10.70 13.45 0.10
CA ASN A 80 10.80 14.17 -1.16
C ASN A 80 10.65 15.69 -1.01
N ALA A 81 9.77 16.14 -0.11
CA ALA A 81 9.60 17.55 0.21
C ALA A 81 10.88 18.14 0.81
N ASN A 82 11.52 17.41 1.72
CA ASN A 82 12.77 17.85 2.35
C ASN A 82 13.92 17.92 1.35
N THR A 83 14.05 16.96 0.42
CA THR A 83 15.09 16.99 -0.63
C THR A 83 14.99 18.23 -1.53
N THR A 84 13.77 18.73 -1.76
CA THR A 84 13.54 19.90 -2.61
C THR A 84 13.97 21.21 -1.92
N LEU A 85 13.97 21.25 -0.58
CA LEU A 85 14.36 22.43 0.20
C LEU A 85 15.88 22.64 0.29
N TRP A 86 16.69 21.60 0.07
CA TRP A 86 18.16 21.69 0.10
C TRP A 86 18.80 21.98 -1.25
N LEU A 87 18.02 21.92 -2.34
CA LEU A 87 18.48 22.15 -3.72
C LEU A 87 18.14 23.55 -4.26
N ASN A 88 17.54 24.41 -3.43
CA ASN A 88 17.28 25.83 -3.69
C ASN A 88 18.09 26.70 -2.73
#